data_AF-A0A949U463-F1
#
_entry.id   AF-A0A949U463-F1
#
_cell.length_a   1.000
_cell.length_b   1.000
_cell.length_c   1.000
_cell.angle_alpha   90.00
_cell.angle_beta   90.00
_cell.angle_gamma   90.00
#
_symmetry.space_group_name_H-M   'P 1'
#
loop_
_entity.id
_entity.type
_entity.pdbx_description
1 polymer ?
#
loop_
_entity_poly.entity_id
_entity_poly.type
_entity_poly.pdbx_seq_one_letter_code
_entity_poly.pdbx_strand_id
1 'polypeptide(L)'
;MAPGQEGAQPSDEEIRNFCNLGYASGCSRLPTDRTADAVRFAVTRDGGDQLTVCFVRELEHRPAGHGTLEYDMTCGAWKNAHSDPRIQKMADCYLQSYLIRRTPAATAAPGARL
;
A
#
# COMPACT_ATOMS: atom_id res chain seq x y z
N MET A 1 -9.35 -10.78 4.69
CA MET A 1 -8.83 -12.17 4.66
C MET A 1 -9.23 -12.76 3.31
N ALA A 2 -8.49 -13.76 2.82
CA ALA A 2 -8.92 -14.48 1.61
C ALA A 2 -10.23 -15.25 1.89
N PRO A 3 -11.15 -15.36 0.91
CA PRO A 3 -12.40 -16.10 1.09
C PRO A 3 -12.13 -17.54 1.54
N GLY A 4 -12.87 -18.01 2.55
CA GLY A 4 -12.72 -19.36 3.10
C GLY A 4 -11.58 -19.50 4.12
N GLN A 5 -11.02 -18.39 4.59
CA GLN A 5 -10.00 -18.33 5.65
C GLN A 5 -10.43 -17.39 6.78
N GLU A 6 -11.73 -17.10 6.90
CA GLU A 6 -12.28 -16.28 7.97
C GLU A 6 -11.93 -16.87 9.35
N GLY A 7 -11.25 -16.08 10.18
CA GLY A 7 -10.83 -16.50 11.53
C GLY A 7 -9.55 -17.33 11.58
N ALA A 8 -8.94 -17.68 10.44
CA ALA A 8 -7.67 -18.38 10.42
C ALA A 8 -6.52 -17.41 10.76
N GLN A 9 -5.83 -17.66 11.87
CA GLN A 9 -4.64 -16.92 12.26
C GLN A 9 -3.39 -17.71 11.81
N PRO A 10 -2.51 -17.14 10.98
CA PRO A 10 -1.25 -17.79 10.65
C PRO A 10 -0.36 -17.89 11.90
N SER A 11 0.38 -19.00 12.02
CA SER A 11 1.38 -19.16 13.07
C SER A 11 2.55 -18.17 12.88
N ASP A 12 3.32 -17.92 13.93
CA ASP A 12 4.52 -17.08 13.85
C ASP A 12 5.53 -17.59 12.82
N GLU A 13 5.59 -18.91 12.63
CA GLU A 13 6.41 -19.56 11.61
C GLU A 13 5.89 -19.25 10.20
N GLU A 14 4.57 -19.39 9.96
CA GLU A 14 3.95 -19.06 8.68
C GLU A 14 4.14 -17.57 8.33
N ILE A 15 4.00 -16.70 9.33
CA ILE A 15 4.19 -15.25 9.17
C ILE A 15 5.63 -14.95 8.77
N ARG A 16 6.61 -15.52 9.48
CA ARG A 16 8.04 -15.28 9.29
C ARG A 16 8.55 -15.82 7.96
N ASN A 17 8.12 -17.02 7.59
CA ASN A 17 8.68 -17.74 6.45
C ASN A 17 7.96 -17.44 5.13
N PHE A 18 6.70 -16.93 5.17
CA PHE A 18 5.92 -16.72 3.95
C PHE A 18 5.27 -15.33 3.87
N CYS A 19 4.37 -15.00 4.81
CA CYS A 19 3.47 -13.84 4.64
C CYS A 19 4.20 -12.49 4.60
N ASN A 20 5.29 -12.32 5.35
CA ASN A 20 6.01 -11.03 5.42
C ASN A 20 7.03 -10.80 4.30
N LEU A 21 7.22 -11.76 3.38
CA LEU A 21 8.25 -11.67 2.33
C LEU A 21 7.76 -11.00 1.04
N GLY A 22 6.49 -10.58 0.99
CA GLY A 22 5.93 -9.77 -0.10
C GLY A 22 5.48 -10.53 -1.35
N TYR A 23 5.83 -11.81 -1.52
CA TYR A 23 5.36 -12.64 -2.64
C TYR A 23 4.79 -14.00 -2.21
N ALA A 24 4.85 -14.31 -0.91
CA ALA A 24 4.22 -15.45 -0.24
C ALA A 24 4.22 -16.78 -1.02
N SER A 25 5.26 -17.07 -1.81
CA SER A 25 5.27 -18.16 -2.81
C SER A 25 5.14 -19.56 -2.19
N GLY A 26 5.48 -19.71 -0.91
CA GLY A 26 5.27 -20.96 -0.15
C GLY A 26 3.97 -21.00 0.68
N CYS A 27 3.13 -19.96 0.64
CA CYS A 27 1.89 -19.91 1.41
C CYS A 27 0.77 -20.66 0.67
N SER A 28 0.22 -21.71 1.29
CA SER A 28 -0.93 -22.46 0.77
C SER A 28 -2.20 -21.63 0.61
N ARG A 29 -2.28 -20.47 1.26
CA ARG A 29 -3.42 -19.54 1.20
C ARG A 29 -3.29 -18.53 0.05
N LEU A 30 -2.16 -18.48 -0.65
CA LEU A 30 -1.98 -17.61 -1.82
C LEU A 30 -2.81 -18.15 -2.99
N PRO A 31 -3.78 -17.38 -3.54
CA PRO A 31 -4.63 -17.88 -4.62
C PRO A 31 -3.81 -18.26 -5.86
N THR A 32 -4.05 -19.44 -6.43
CA THR A 32 -3.33 -19.89 -7.63
C THR A 32 -3.62 -18.99 -8.83
N ASP A 33 -4.89 -18.64 -9.04
CA ASP A 33 -5.30 -17.67 -10.07
C ASP A 33 -5.28 -16.25 -9.47
N ARG A 34 -4.37 -15.42 -9.97
CA ARG A 34 -4.20 -14.04 -9.51
C ARG A 34 -3.52 -13.18 -10.58
N THR A 35 -3.86 -11.90 -10.57
CA THR A 35 -3.30 -10.90 -11.51
C THR A 35 -2.04 -10.23 -11.01
N ALA A 36 -1.68 -10.41 -9.73
CA ALA A 36 -0.50 -9.86 -9.07
C ALA A 36 -0.23 -10.60 -7.75
N ASP A 37 1.04 -10.73 -7.37
CA ASP A 37 1.52 -11.14 -6.05
C ASP A 37 1.61 -9.95 -5.09
N ALA A 38 2.00 -8.79 -5.61
CA ALA A 38 2.23 -7.58 -4.84
C ALA A 38 1.73 -6.34 -5.58
N VAL A 39 1.32 -5.33 -4.81
CA VAL A 39 1.05 -3.98 -5.33
C VAL A 39 1.85 -2.98 -4.53
N ARG A 40 2.75 -2.27 -5.21
CA ARG A 40 3.62 -1.25 -4.62
C ARG A 40 3.06 0.12 -4.93
N PHE A 41 3.15 1.03 -3.98
CA PHE A 41 2.67 2.41 -4.11
C PHE A 41 3.78 3.41 -3.78
N ALA A 42 3.81 4.53 -4.50
CA ALA A 42 4.68 5.65 -4.19
C ALA A 42 3.99 6.98 -4.51
N VAL A 43 4.22 8.02 -3.70
CA VAL A 43 3.91 9.40 -4.10
C VAL A 43 4.99 9.88 -5.06
N THR A 44 4.61 10.23 -6.29
CA THR A 44 5.53 10.74 -7.31
C THR A 44 5.46 12.26 -7.46
N ARG A 45 4.37 12.88 -7.01
CA ARG A 45 4.21 14.33 -6.98
C ARG A 45 3.38 14.74 -5.76
N ASP A 46 3.86 15.74 -5.03
CA ASP A 46 3.09 16.47 -4.03
C ASP A 46 3.10 17.95 -4.41
N GLY A 47 1.95 18.44 -4.89
CA GLY A 47 1.73 19.83 -5.30
C GLY A 47 1.14 20.72 -4.21
N GLY A 48 0.91 20.20 -3.00
CA GLY A 48 0.20 20.88 -1.92
C GLY A 48 -1.32 20.70 -2.01
N ASP A 49 -1.93 21.08 -3.14
CA ASP A 49 -3.36 20.94 -3.46
C ASP A 49 -3.73 19.60 -4.12
N GLN A 50 -2.74 18.93 -4.71
CA GLN A 50 -2.91 17.65 -5.38
C GLN A 50 -1.74 16.70 -5.07
N LEU A 51 -2.05 15.43 -4.87
CA LEU A 51 -1.08 14.33 -4.82
C LEU A 51 -1.22 13.43 -6.04
N THR A 52 -0.09 12.98 -6.59
CA THR A 52 -0.05 11.89 -7.56
C THR A 52 0.59 10.67 -6.91
N VAL A 53 -0.17 9.58 -6.85
CA VAL A 53 0.28 8.28 -6.35
C VAL A 53 0.45 7.35 -7.54
N CYS A 54 1.65 6.83 -7.77
CA CYS A 54 1.84 5.73 -8.71
C CYS A 54 1.68 4.39 -8.02
N PHE A 55 1.25 3.38 -8.78
CA PHE A 55 1.22 2.00 -8.33
C PHE A 55 1.81 1.06 -9.38
N VAL A 56 2.43 -0.02 -8.92
CA VAL A 56 2.93 -1.12 -9.75
C VAL A 56 2.39 -2.42 -9.19
N ARG A 57 1.73 -3.20 -10.05
CA ARG A 57 1.35 -4.59 -9.79
C ARG A 57 2.51 -5.46 -10.24
N GLU A 58 2.90 -6.42 -9.42
CA GLU A 58 3.99 -7.33 -9.70
C GLU A 58 3.50 -8.76 -9.65
N LEU A 59 3.96 -9.59 -10.59
CA LEU A 59 3.71 -11.03 -10.64
C LEU A 59 5.06 -11.71 -10.93
N GLU A 60 5.43 -12.70 -10.13
CA GLU A 60 6.72 -13.40 -10.20
C GLU A 60 7.92 -12.42 -10.21
N HIS A 61 7.86 -11.41 -9.34
CA HIS A 61 8.86 -10.34 -9.24
C HIS A 61 9.02 -9.46 -10.50
N ARG A 62 8.07 -9.52 -11.44
CA ARG A 62 8.08 -8.73 -12.67
C ARG A 62 6.89 -7.76 -12.70
N PRO A 63 7.02 -6.59 -13.36
CA PRO A 63 5.89 -5.71 -13.56
C PRO A 63 4.77 -6.41 -14.36
N ALA A 64 3.60 -6.55 -13.74
CA ALA A 64 2.36 -7.05 -14.34
C ALA A 64 1.41 -5.90 -14.78
N GLY A 65 1.73 -4.67 -14.38
CA GLY A 65 1.10 -3.44 -14.86
C GLY A 65 1.29 -2.30 -13.87
N HIS A 66 0.98 -1.10 -14.30
CA HIS A 66 1.17 0.10 -13.47
C HIS A 66 0.14 1.17 -13.83
N GLY A 67 0.07 2.21 -13.00
CA GLY A 67 -0.77 3.36 -13.26
C GLY A 67 -0.55 4.46 -12.23
N THR A 68 -1.36 5.51 -12.34
CA THR A 68 -1.38 6.63 -11.41
C THR A 68 -2.80 6.88 -10.91
N LEU A 69 -2.90 7.37 -9.69
CA LEU A 69 -4.10 7.86 -9.06
C LEU A 69 -3.83 9.28 -8.57
N GLU A 70 -4.78 10.17 -8.81
CA GLU A 70 -4.69 11.56 -8.39
C GLU A 70 -5.64 11.82 -7.23
N TYR A 71 -5.12 12.40 -6.16
CA TYR A 71 -5.89 12.77 -4.99
C TYR A 71 -5.94 14.29 -4.86
N ASP A 72 -7.15 14.81 -4.74
CA ASP A 72 -7.41 16.23 -4.50
C ASP A 72 -7.38 16.50 -2.99
N MET A 73 -6.42 17.29 -2.55
CA MET A 73 -6.24 17.62 -1.13
C MET A 73 -7.26 18.63 -0.63
N THR A 74 -7.83 19.44 -1.52
CA THR A 74 -8.84 20.45 -1.17
C THR A 74 -10.18 19.79 -0.90
N CYS A 75 -10.58 18.84 -1.76
CA CYS A 75 -11.83 18.10 -1.61
C CYS A 75 -11.69 16.87 -0.70
N GLY A 76 -10.48 16.39 -0.45
CA GLY A 76 -10.23 15.17 0.32
C GLY A 76 -10.75 13.92 -0.39
N ALA A 77 -10.55 13.84 -1.71
CA ALA A 77 -11.09 12.76 -2.53
C ALA A 77 -10.18 12.41 -3.71
N TRP A 78 -10.23 11.15 -4.16
CA TRP A 78 -9.61 10.75 -5.42
C TRP A 78 -10.35 11.37 -6.61
N LYS A 79 -9.61 11.94 -7.56
CA LYS A 79 -10.20 12.48 -8.80
C LYS A 79 -10.81 11.38 -9.66
N ASN A 80 -10.19 10.20 -9.67
CA ASN A 80 -10.72 8.98 -10.29
C ASN A 80 -10.38 7.79 -9.40
N ALA A 81 -11.35 6.91 -9.18
CA ALA A 81 -11.11 5.66 -8.47
C ALA A 81 -10.50 4.61 -9.42
N HIS A 82 -9.64 3.75 -8.87
CA HIS A 82 -9.19 2.55 -9.58
C HIS A 82 -10.36 1.58 -9.77
N SER A 83 -10.43 0.92 -10.94
CA SER A 83 -11.52 -0.02 -11.27
C SER A 83 -11.55 -1.26 -10.38
N ASP A 84 -10.38 -1.76 -9.97
CA ASP A 84 -10.26 -2.82 -8.95
C ASP A 84 -10.40 -2.21 -7.54
N PRO A 85 -11.47 -2.55 -6.77
CA PRO A 85 -11.71 -1.99 -5.45
C PRO A 85 -10.65 -2.41 -4.41
N ARG A 86 -9.94 -3.52 -4.63
CA ARG A 86 -8.86 -3.97 -3.74
C ARG A 86 -7.65 -3.04 -3.86
N ILE A 87 -7.29 -2.69 -5.09
CA ILE A 87 -6.21 -1.73 -5.37
C ILE A 87 -6.58 -0.35 -4.83
N GLN A 88 -7.83 0.07 -5.02
CA GLN A 88 -8.33 1.33 -4.45
C GLN A 88 -8.17 1.35 -2.93
N LYS A 89 -8.59 0.29 -2.23
CA LYS A 89 -8.48 0.23 -0.77
C LYS A 89 -7.03 0.27 -0.30
N MET A 90 -6.11 -0.41 -0.99
CA MET A 90 -4.69 -0.35 -0.69
C MET A 90 -4.11 1.06 -0.93
N ALA A 91 -4.55 1.75 -1.98
CA ALA A 91 -4.18 3.13 -2.26
C ALA A 91 -4.66 4.06 -1.14
N ASP A 92 -5.89 3.89 -0.64
CA ASP A 92 -6.41 4.65 0.51
C ASP A 92 -5.53 4.47 1.74
N CYS A 93 -5.20 3.22 2.09
CA CYS A 93 -4.35 2.90 3.24
C CYS A 93 -2.94 3.48 3.10
N TYR A 94 -2.35 3.37 1.90
CA TYR A 94 -1.05 3.98 1.60
C TYR A 94 -1.10 5.51 1.76
N LEU A 95 -2.11 6.16 1.17
CA LEU A 95 -2.30 7.61 1.22
C LEU A 95 -2.48 8.09 2.66
N GLN A 96 -3.34 7.44 3.45
CA GLN A 96 -3.53 7.77 4.87
C GLN A 96 -2.21 7.69 5.64
N SER A 97 -1.44 6.60 5.45
CA SER A 97 -0.13 6.42 6.06
C SER A 97 0.86 7.51 5.64
N TYR A 98 0.83 7.92 4.37
CA TYR A 98 1.63 9.02 3.85
C TYR A 98 1.26 10.36 4.49
N LEU A 99 -0.03 10.69 4.57
CA LEU A 99 -0.53 11.95 5.15
C LEU A 99 -0.20 12.08 6.64
N ILE A 100 -0.28 10.98 7.40
CA ILE A 100 0.16 10.95 8.80
C ILE A 100 1.64 11.33 8.90
N ARG A 101 2.50 10.75 8.06
CA ARG A 101 3.94 11.05 8.03
C ARG A 101 4.27 12.45 7.49
N ARG A 102 3.43 12.98 6.61
CA ARG A 102 3.56 14.34 6.05
C ARG A 102 3.28 15.43 7.08
N THR A 103 2.44 15.14 8.08
CA THR A 103 2.17 16.10 9.17
C THR A 103 3.50 16.38 9.87
N PRO A 104 3.95 17.64 9.97
CA PRO A 104 5.22 17.95 10.60
C PRO A 104 5.24 17.31 11.99
N ALA A 105 6.23 16.44 12.26
CA ALA A 105 6.49 16.02 13.63
C ALA A 105 6.60 17.30 14.47
N ALA A 106 5.79 17.41 15.53
CA ALA A 106 5.79 18.55 16.42
C ALA A 106 7.25 18.95 16.71
N THR A 107 7.54 20.22 16.46
CA THR A 107 8.85 20.87 16.55
C THR A 107 9.73 20.22 17.61
N ALA A 108 10.74 19.46 17.19
CA ALA A 108 11.78 18.99 18.10
C ALA A 108 12.38 20.23 18.76
N ALA A 109 12.21 20.33 20.08
CA ALA A 109 12.71 21.46 20.87
C ALA A 109 14.22 21.63 20.62
N PRO A 110 14.73 22.87 20.53
CA PRO A 110 16.16 23.11 20.31
C PRO A 110 16.95 22.48 21.46
N GLY A 111 17.84 21.55 21.09
CA GLY A 111 18.67 20.81 22.02
C GLY A 111 19.47 21.74 22.92
N ALA A 112 19.35 21.52 24.22
CA ALA A 112 20.30 22.01 25.22
C ALA A 112 21.65 21.36 24.93
N ARG A 113 22.65 22.19 24.60
CA ARG A 113 24.05 21.80 24.55
C ARG A 113 24.56 21.68 26.00
N LEU A 114 25.20 20.55 26.31
CA LEU A 114 26.15 20.42 27.41
C LEU A 114 27.46 21.12 27.04
#